data_AF-A0A2V8WP35-F1
#
_entry.id   AF-A0A2V8WP35-F1
#
_cell.length_a   1.000
_cell.length_b   1.000
_cell.length_c   1.000
_cell.angle_alpha   90.00
_cell.angle_beta   90.00
_cell.angle_gamma   90.00
#
_symmetry.space_group_name_H-M   'P 1'
#
loop_
_entity.id
_entity.type
_entity.pdbx_description
1 polymer ?
#
loop_
_entity_poly.entity_id
_entity_poly.type
_entity_poly.pdbx_seq_one_letter_code
_entity_poly.pdbx_strand_id
1 'polypeptide(L)'
;LTYAKTSLPNTRSTQIFINLKDNAGLDRQGFSPFGVVDAQGMKVVDMLYDQYGDSAGPDQDQIAKQGKPYIDKGWPKLDSIKSATLVGAAAEAAPAKPAAAKAAAPAAKKPQ
;
A
#
# COMPACT_ATOMS: atom_id res chain seq x y z
N LEU A 1 5.68 2.52 9.98
CA LEU A 1 5.09 1.85 8.81
C LEU A 1 4.60 0.48 9.23
N THR A 2 3.31 0.23 9.02
CA THR A 2 2.63 -0.93 9.58
C THR A 2 1.64 -1.50 8.57
N TYR A 3 1.53 -2.83 8.48
CA TYR A 3 0.52 -3.46 7.63
C TYR A 3 -0.88 -3.31 8.20
N ALA A 4 -1.86 -2.97 7.36
CA ALA A 4 -3.26 -3.09 7.72
C ALA A 4 -3.68 -4.57 7.76
N LYS A 5 -4.66 -4.88 8.61
CA LYS A 5 -5.24 -6.22 8.78
C LYS A 5 -6.68 -6.12 9.27
N THR A 6 -7.40 -7.24 9.24
CA THR A 6 -8.69 -7.37 9.94
C THR A 6 -8.47 -7.86 11.38
N SER A 7 -9.56 -8.15 12.11
CA SER A 7 -9.49 -8.78 13.44
C SER A 7 -9.08 -10.25 13.39
N LEU A 8 -9.15 -10.90 12.22
CA LEU A 8 -8.84 -12.32 12.07
C LEU A 8 -7.33 -12.58 11.93
N PRO A 9 -6.83 -13.75 12.37
CA PRO A 9 -5.45 -14.15 12.17
C PRO A 9 -5.04 -14.19 10.68
N ASN A 10 -3.78 -13.89 10.38
CA ASN A 10 -3.17 -14.03 9.05
C ASN A 10 -3.84 -13.21 7.92
N THR A 11 -4.34 -12.01 8.24
CA THR A 11 -5.08 -11.14 7.29
C THR A 11 -4.34 -9.88 6.87
N ARG A 12 -3.00 -9.86 6.96
CA ARG A 12 -2.21 -8.73 6.44
C ARG A 12 -2.43 -8.60 4.93
N SER A 13 -2.64 -7.37 4.47
CA SER A 13 -2.80 -7.06 3.04
C SER A 13 -1.59 -6.29 2.50
N THR A 14 -1.71 -5.74 1.29
CA THR A 14 -0.73 -4.80 0.72
C THR A 14 -0.97 -3.36 1.18
N GLN A 15 -2.04 -3.10 1.94
CA GLN A 15 -2.31 -1.79 2.50
C GLN A 15 -1.44 -1.55 3.74
N ILE A 16 -0.84 -0.37 3.79
CA ILE A 16 0.04 0.05 4.88
C ILE A 16 -0.41 1.41 5.40
N PHE A 17 -0.09 1.71 6.65
CA PHE A 17 -0.29 3.03 7.23
C PHE A 17 0.95 3.54 7.97
N ILE A 18 1.01 4.87 8.11
CA ILE A 18 2.02 5.57 8.90
C ILE A 18 1.36 5.96 10.21
N ASN A 19 2.01 5.62 11.31
CA ASN A 19 1.55 6.02 12.62
C ASN A 19 2.09 7.42 12.94
N LEU A 20 1.23 8.42 13.14
CA LEU A 20 1.62 9.83 13.30
C LEU A 20 1.94 10.22 14.76
N LYS A 21 1.62 9.35 15.72
CA LYS A 21 1.86 9.56 17.15
C LYS A 21 2.06 8.21 17.85
N ASP A 22 2.41 8.24 19.14
CA ASP A 22 2.40 7.03 19.94
C ASP A 22 0.96 6.48 20.09
N ASN A 23 0.74 5.26 19.60
CA ASN A 23 -0.56 4.59 19.58
C ASN A 23 -0.41 3.14 20.11
N ALA A 24 0.01 3.00 21.36
CA ALA A 24 0.15 1.71 22.06
C ALA A 24 -1.11 0.82 22.06
N GLY A 25 -2.29 1.36 21.70
CA GLY A 25 -3.49 0.57 21.45
C GLY A 25 -3.35 -0.42 20.29
N LEU A 26 -2.52 -0.12 19.29
CA LEU A 26 -2.31 -0.97 18.10
C LEU A 26 -1.51 -2.24 18.43
N ASP A 27 -0.63 -2.18 19.43
CA ASP A 27 0.15 -3.33 19.89
C ASP A 27 -0.76 -4.43 20.43
N ARG A 28 -1.73 -4.04 21.27
CA ARG A 28 -2.73 -4.96 21.82
C ARG A 28 -3.62 -5.58 20.74
N GLN A 29 -3.76 -4.90 19.60
CA GLN A 29 -4.53 -5.40 18.45
C GLN A 29 -3.71 -6.30 17.52
N GLY A 30 -2.39 -6.45 17.75
CA GLY A 30 -1.51 -7.32 16.99
C GLY A 30 -1.14 -6.80 15.61
N PHE A 31 -1.11 -5.47 15.42
CA PHE A 31 -0.60 -4.89 14.18
C PHE A 31 0.89 -5.15 14.03
N SER A 32 1.36 -5.41 12.80
CA SER A 32 2.75 -5.77 12.52
C SER A 32 3.50 -4.60 11.87
N PRO A 33 4.31 -3.82 12.63
CA PRO A 33 5.18 -2.82 12.05
C PRO A 33 6.33 -3.47 11.26
N PHE A 34 6.78 -2.82 10.20
CA PHE A 34 7.90 -3.31 9.37
C PHE A 34 8.95 -2.24 9.06
N GLY A 35 8.74 -0.99 9.48
CA GLY A 35 9.70 0.08 9.23
C GLY A 35 9.33 1.40 9.90
N VAL A 36 10.27 2.33 9.86
CA VAL A 36 10.16 3.68 10.42
C VAL A 36 10.44 4.69 9.31
N VAL A 37 9.69 5.79 9.29
CA VAL A 37 9.94 6.90 8.37
C VAL A 37 10.99 7.79 9.03
N ASP A 38 12.05 8.14 8.30
CA ASP A 38 13.08 9.02 8.83
C ASP A 38 12.59 10.48 9.00
N ALA A 39 13.41 11.31 9.65
CA ALA A 39 13.05 12.69 9.95
C ALA A 39 12.81 13.57 8.71
N GLN A 40 13.45 13.30 7.56
CA GLN A 40 13.18 14.06 6.34
C GLN A 40 11.89 13.56 5.67
N GLY A 41 11.64 12.25 5.69
CA GLY A 41 10.41 11.65 5.20
C GLY A 41 9.19 12.13 5.99
N MET A 42 9.30 12.31 7.31
CA MET A 42 8.19 12.82 8.11
C MET A 42 7.75 14.24 7.71
N LYS A 43 8.69 15.11 7.30
CA LYS A 43 8.33 16.44 6.76
C LYS A 43 7.47 16.34 5.50
N VAL A 44 7.66 15.28 4.69
CA VAL A 44 6.82 15.01 3.51
C VAL A 44 5.47 14.46 3.92
N VAL A 45 5.43 13.57 4.93
CA VAL A 45 4.19 13.02 5.47
C VAL A 45 3.27 14.14 5.99
N ASP A 46 3.84 15.14 6.67
CA ASP A 46 3.09 16.29 7.20
C ASP A 46 2.48 17.18 6.09
N MET A 47 2.94 17.06 4.84
CA MET A 47 2.42 17.81 3.70
C MET A 47 1.38 17.02 2.88
N LEU A 48 1.12 15.75 3.21
CA LEU A 48 0.11 14.97 2.50
C LEU A 48 -1.28 15.58 2.68
N TYR A 49 -2.11 15.48 1.66
CA TYR A 49 -3.45 16.04 1.65
C TYR A 49 -4.31 15.46 2.78
N ASP A 50 -4.69 16.31 3.73
CA ASP A 50 -5.39 15.96 4.98
C ASP A 50 -6.86 16.43 5.01
N GLN A 51 -7.30 17.21 4.04
CA GLN A 51 -8.60 17.92 4.07
C GLN A 51 -9.82 17.00 3.85
N TYR A 52 -9.64 15.70 3.60
CA TYR A 52 -10.78 14.77 3.58
C TYR A 52 -11.28 14.45 5.00
N GLY A 53 -10.44 14.61 6.02
CA GLY A 53 -10.80 14.36 7.42
C GLY A 53 -11.03 12.89 7.77
N ASP A 54 -11.14 12.61 9.07
CA ASP A 54 -11.10 11.25 9.62
C ASP A 54 -12.32 10.38 9.25
N SER A 55 -13.47 11.00 9.00
CA SER A 55 -14.73 10.28 8.72
C SER A 55 -15.01 10.06 7.23
N ALA A 56 -14.19 10.62 6.34
CA ALA A 56 -14.36 10.48 4.89
C ALA A 56 -13.28 9.58 4.26
N GLY A 57 -12.59 8.75 5.04
CA GLY A 57 -11.59 7.83 4.52
C GLY A 57 -12.19 6.75 3.59
N PRO A 58 -11.42 6.25 2.60
CA PRO A 58 -11.87 5.18 1.72
C PRO A 58 -12.09 3.86 2.46
N ASP A 59 -13.16 3.15 2.09
CA ASP A 59 -13.48 1.85 2.67
C ASP A 59 -12.47 0.78 2.23
N GLN A 60 -11.92 0.05 3.20
CA GLN A 60 -10.85 -0.93 2.96
C GLN A 60 -11.28 -2.06 2.02
N ASP A 61 -12.53 -2.54 2.14
CA ASP A 61 -13.03 -3.61 1.27
C ASP A 61 -13.23 -3.11 -0.16
N GLN A 62 -13.66 -1.86 -0.33
CA GLN A 62 -13.79 -1.26 -1.66
C GLN A 62 -12.42 -1.02 -2.32
N ILE A 63 -11.40 -0.64 -1.56
CA ILE A 63 -10.02 -0.57 -2.09
C ILE A 63 -9.57 -1.93 -2.59
N ALA A 64 -9.82 -2.99 -1.84
CA ALA A 64 -9.44 -4.35 -2.24
C ALA A 64 -10.18 -4.83 -3.49
N LYS A 65 -11.47 -4.49 -3.63
CA LYS A 65 -12.32 -4.93 -4.75
C LYS A 65 -12.13 -4.11 -6.02
N GLN A 66 -11.99 -2.79 -5.89
CA GLN A 66 -12.05 -1.87 -7.01
C GLN A 66 -10.69 -1.23 -7.34
N GLY A 67 -9.78 -1.15 -6.37
CA GLY A 67 -8.46 -0.57 -6.55
C GLY A 67 -8.48 0.92 -6.90
N LYS A 68 -7.53 1.34 -7.75
CA LYS A 68 -7.29 2.75 -8.08
C LYS A 68 -8.53 3.51 -8.59
N PRO A 69 -9.40 2.96 -9.46
CA PRO A 69 -10.63 3.64 -9.89
C PRO A 69 -11.54 4.11 -8.75
N TYR A 70 -11.65 3.35 -7.66
CA TYR A 70 -12.46 3.75 -6.50
C TYR A 70 -11.86 4.95 -5.77
N ILE A 71 -10.53 4.94 -5.59
CA ILE A 71 -9.80 6.04 -4.98
C ILE A 71 -9.88 7.30 -5.85
N ASP A 72 -9.61 7.19 -7.15
CA ASP A 72 -9.62 8.32 -8.08
C ASP A 72 -10.99 9.03 -8.13
N LYS A 73 -12.07 8.25 -8.02
CA LYS A 73 -13.45 8.77 -8.08
C LYS A 73 -13.86 9.48 -6.79
N GLY A 74 -13.56 8.92 -5.62
CA GLY A 74 -13.99 9.47 -4.33
C GLY A 74 -13.04 10.51 -3.76
N TRP A 75 -11.75 10.38 -4.07
CA TRP A 75 -10.67 11.15 -3.45
C TRP A 75 -9.69 11.73 -4.47
N PRO A 76 -10.16 12.55 -5.42
CA PRO A 76 -9.34 13.07 -6.53
C PRO A 76 -8.15 13.94 -6.10
N LYS A 77 -8.10 14.39 -4.84
CA LYS A 77 -7.02 15.22 -4.30
C LYS A 77 -5.98 14.43 -3.49
N LEU A 78 -6.12 13.11 -3.36
CA LEU A 78 -5.13 12.31 -2.65
C LEU A 78 -3.79 12.31 -3.37
N ASP A 79 -2.73 12.42 -2.59
CA ASP A 79 -1.37 12.26 -3.09
C ASP A 79 -1.12 10.81 -3.55
N SER A 80 -0.30 10.69 -4.60
CA SER A 80 0.05 9.41 -5.21
C SER A 80 1.56 9.24 -5.30
N ILE A 81 2.06 8.12 -4.79
CA ILE A 81 3.45 7.71 -4.98
C ILE A 81 3.58 7.13 -6.39
N LYS A 82 4.30 7.83 -7.27
CA LYS A 82 4.49 7.42 -8.67
C LYS A 82 5.63 6.42 -8.87
N SER A 83 6.64 6.47 -8.00
CA SER A 83 7.82 5.63 -8.06
C SER A 83 8.40 5.47 -6.67
N ALA A 84 8.99 4.31 -6.40
CA ALA A 84 9.78 4.05 -5.21
C ALA A 84 11.09 3.36 -5.63
N THR A 85 12.19 3.75 -5.02
CA THR A 85 13.51 3.17 -5.26
C THR A 85 14.16 2.83 -3.92
N LEU A 86 15.03 1.83 -3.94
CA LEU A 86 15.87 1.52 -2.78
C LEU A 86 17.07 2.47 -2.79
N VAL A 87 17.33 3.12 -1.66
CA VAL A 87 18.47 4.02 -1.48
C VAL A 87 19.45 3.34 -0.51
N GLY A 88 20.69 3.11 -0.95
CA GLY A 88 21.74 2.41 -0.19
C GLY A 88 22.15 1.05 -0.79
N ALA A 89 23.09 0.36 -0.14
CA ALA A 89 23.79 -0.83 -0.65
C ALA A 89 22.90 -2.06 -0.99
N ALA A 90 21.61 -2.02 -0.69
CA ALA A 90 20.64 -3.02 -1.16
C ALA A 90 20.23 -2.82 -2.64
N ALA A 91 20.59 -1.69 -3.26
CA ALA A 91 20.32 -1.41 -4.67
C ALA A 91 21.26 -2.16 -5.65
N GLU A 92 22.42 -2.65 -5.18
CA GLU A 92 23.39 -3.37 -6.04
C GLU A 92 23.21 -4.89 -6.08
N ALA A 93 22.34 -5.48 -5.25
CA ALA A 93 22.23 -6.94 -5.12
C ALA A 93 20.93 -7.55 -5.70
N ALA A 94 20.07 -6.78 -6.38
CA ALA A 94 18.89 -7.34 -7.04
C ALA A 94 19.21 -7.65 -8.52
N PRO A 95 19.30 -8.92 -8.95
CA PRO A 95 19.38 -9.22 -10.37
C PRO A 95 18.07 -8.76 -11.02
N ALA A 96 18.20 -7.93 -12.07
CA ALA A 96 17.08 -7.49 -12.88
C ALA A 96 16.25 -8.71 -13.32
N LYS A 97 14.97 -8.75 -12.93
CA LYS A 97 14.01 -9.72 -13.45
C LYS A 97 14.01 -9.60 -14.99
N PRO A 98 14.22 -10.69 -15.75
CA PRO A 98 14.09 -10.63 -17.21
C PRO A 98 12.69 -10.14 -17.55
N ALA A 99 12.62 -9.13 -18.42
CA ALA A 99 11.37 -8.62 -18.97
C ALA A 99 10.52 -9.81 -19.44
N ALA A 100 9.29 -9.90 -18.93
CA ALA A 100 8.38 -11.00 -19.24
C ALA A 100 8.21 -11.10 -20.76
N ALA A 101 8.75 -12.18 -21.33
CA ALA A 101 8.46 -12.58 -22.68
C ALA A 101 6.95 -12.72 -22.85
N LYS A 102 6.45 -12.09 -23.91
CA LYS A 102 5.07 -12.11 -24.40
C LYS A 102 4.52 -13.55 -24.36
N ALA A 103 3.63 -13.84 -23.42
CA ALA A 103 2.96 -15.15 -23.37
C ALA A 103 2.01 -15.26 -24.57
N ALA A 104 2.38 -16.16 -25.48
CA ALA A 104 1.52 -16.62 -26.56
C ALA A 104 0.26 -17.28 -25.98
N ALA A 105 -0.90 -16.96 -26.56
CA ALA A 105 -2.18 -17.53 -26.20
C ALA A 105 -2.20 -19.05 -26.45
N PRO A 106 -2.67 -19.89 -25.51
CA PRO A 106 -3.04 -21.26 -25.82
C PRO A 106 -4.46 -21.34 -26.40
N ALA A 107 -4.57 -22.23 -27.38
CA ALA A 107 -5.71 -22.45 -28.27
C ALA A 107 -7.01 -22.88 -27.57
N ALA A 108 -8.12 -22.52 -28.23
CA ALA A 108 -9.48 -22.90 -27.91
C ALA A 108 -9.68 -24.43 -27.78
N LYS A 109 -10.42 -24.85 -26.75
CA LYS A 109 -11.08 -26.16 -26.69
C LYS A 109 -12.59 -25.96 -26.75
N LYS A 110 -13.23 -26.66 -27.69
CA LYS A 110 -14.68 -26.70 -27.96
C LYS A 110 -15.48 -27.34 -26.81
N PRO A 111 -16.77 -27.00 -26.67
CA PRO A 111 -17.66 -27.55 -25.65
C PRO A 111 -18.17 -28.97 -26.01
N GLN A 112 -18.36 -29.79 -24.97
CA GLN A 112 -19.30 -30.90 -24.93
C GLN A 112 -20.34 -30.59 -23.85
#